data_AF-A0A7C6F3M0-F1
#
_entry.id   AF-A0A7C6F3M0-F1
#
_cell.length_a   1.000
_cell.length_b   1.000
_cell.length_c   1.000
_cell.angle_alpha   90.00
_cell.angle_beta   90.00
_cell.angle_gamma   90.00
#
_symmetry.space_group_name_H-M   'P 1'
#
loop_
_entity.id
_entity.type
_entity.pdbx_description
1 polymer ?
#
loop_
_entity_poly.entity_id
_entity_poly.type
_entity_poly.pdbx_seq_one_letter_code
_entity_poly.pdbx_strand_id
1 'polypeptide(L)'
;VMAAFFWLAQTPGLFFLGACWIGFNFGGNFALFPAATADLFGNKNVGANYGWVFTSYGVGGIVGPILGGYFGDVAKASGQLQAWLVPFLVAAGACFVATLLAIALQPPREEKS
;
A
#
# COMPACT_ATOMS: atom_id res chain seq x y z
N VAL A 1 -2.43 -1.89 10.57
CA VAL A 1 -3.10 -3.13 10.10
C VAL A 1 -2.11 -4.17 9.57
N MET A 2 -1.16 -3.81 8.68
CA MET A 2 -0.27 -4.78 8.03
C MET A 2 0.59 -5.62 8.99
N ALA A 3 1.21 -5.02 10.02
CA ALA A 3 1.98 -5.76 11.02
C ALA A 3 1.12 -6.66 11.94
N ALA A 4 -0.14 -6.28 12.18
CA ALA A 4 -1.06 -7.02 13.03
C ALA A 4 -1.80 -8.12 12.27
N PHE A 5 -1.84 -8.05 10.94
CA PHE A 5 -2.65 -8.95 10.10
C PHE A 5 -2.24 -10.42 10.24
N PHE A 6 -0.94 -10.72 10.40
CA PHE A 6 -0.46 -12.07 10.65
C PHE A 6 -1.04 -12.68 11.95
N TRP A 7 -1.14 -11.88 13.00
CA TRP A 7 -1.72 -12.29 14.28
C TRP A 7 -3.25 -12.37 14.23
N LEU A 8 -3.88 -11.46 13.49
CA LEU A 8 -5.34 -11.47 13.25
C LEU A 8 -5.77 -12.66 12.38
N ALA A 9 -4.92 -13.11 11.47
CA ALA A 9 -5.21 -14.23 10.55
C ALA A 9 -5.24 -15.61 11.25
N GLN A 10 -4.91 -15.71 12.54
CA GLN A 10 -4.92 -16.97 13.29
C GLN A 10 -6.34 -17.50 13.56
N THR A 11 -7.36 -16.63 13.52
CA THR A 11 -8.76 -17.06 13.64
C THR A 11 -9.56 -16.63 12.40
N PRO A 12 -10.48 -17.48 11.89
CA PRO A 12 -11.21 -17.18 10.67
C PRO A 12 -11.99 -15.86 10.73
N GLY A 13 -12.62 -15.55 11.87
CA GLY A 13 -13.39 -14.32 12.05
C GLY A 13 -12.53 -13.04 11.99
N LEU A 14 -11.37 -13.03 12.67
CA LEU A 14 -10.45 -11.88 12.65
C LEU A 14 -9.74 -11.75 11.29
N PHE A 15 -9.51 -12.86 10.59
CA PHE A 15 -9.02 -12.83 9.21
C PHE A 15 -9.98 -12.08 8.28
N PHE A 16 -11.27 -12.42 8.28
CA PHE A 16 -12.26 -11.74 7.44
C PHE A 16 -12.39 -10.26 7.81
N LEU A 17 -12.43 -9.93 9.10
CA LEU A 17 -12.47 -8.53 9.54
C LEU A 17 -11.24 -7.74 9.09
N GLY A 18 -10.05 -8.32 9.22
CA GLY A 18 -8.81 -7.71 8.74
C GLY A 18 -8.81 -7.52 7.22
N ALA A 19 -9.30 -8.51 6.47
CA ALA A 19 -9.39 -8.46 5.00
C ALA A 19 -10.37 -7.38 4.54
N CYS A 20 -11.54 -7.28 5.18
CA CYS A 20 -12.52 -6.22 4.94
C CYS A 20 -11.92 -4.83 5.24
N TRP A 21 -11.17 -4.70 6.33
CA TRP A 21 -10.52 -3.44 6.69
C TRP A 21 -9.47 -3.00 5.66
N ILE A 22 -8.64 -3.95 5.19
CA ILE A 22 -7.64 -3.70 4.14
C ILE A 22 -8.37 -3.31 2.84
N GLY A 23 -9.40 -4.05 2.44
CA GLY A 23 -10.18 -3.77 1.24
C GLY A 23 -10.87 -2.40 1.27
N PHE A 24 -11.44 -2.02 2.42
CA PHE A 24 -12.05 -0.71 2.61
C PHE A 24 -11.03 0.43 2.44
N ASN A 25 -9.84 0.29 3.06
CA ASN A 25 -8.78 1.29 2.93
C ASN A 25 -8.29 1.40 1.47
N PHE A 26 -8.24 0.28 0.76
CA PHE A 26 -7.88 0.23 -0.66
C PHE A 26 -8.88 1.00 -1.54
N GLY A 27 -10.18 0.87 -1.26
CA GLY A 27 -11.22 1.62 -1.97
C GLY A 27 -11.10 3.14 -1.77
N GLY A 28 -10.84 3.59 -0.55
CA GLY A 28 -10.62 5.00 -0.25
C GLY A 28 -9.38 5.58 -0.95
N ASN A 29 -8.32 4.78 -1.05
CA ASN A 29 -7.07 5.19 -1.68
C ASN A 29 -7.22 5.51 -3.18
N PHE A 30 -8.04 4.75 -3.92
CA PHE A 30 -8.31 5.02 -5.34
C PHE A 30 -9.07 6.31 -5.60
N ALA A 31 -9.96 6.72 -4.69
CA ALA A 31 -10.63 8.01 -4.78
C ALA A 31 -9.68 9.18 -4.45
N LEU A 32 -8.73 8.93 -3.53
CA LEU A 32 -7.79 9.95 -3.06
C LEU A 32 -6.65 10.22 -4.05
N PHE A 33 -6.18 9.21 -4.79
CA PHE A 33 -5.07 9.38 -5.74
C PHE A 33 -5.29 10.44 -6.84
N PRO A 34 -6.42 10.47 -7.58
CA PRO A 34 -6.64 11.51 -8.58
C PRO A 34 -6.87 12.89 -7.94
N ALA A 35 -7.56 12.95 -6.79
CA ALA A 35 -7.77 14.20 -6.05
C ALA A 35 -6.44 14.78 -5.54
N ALA A 36 -5.62 13.98 -4.88
CA ALA A 36 -4.30 14.39 -4.41
C ALA A 36 -3.36 14.76 -5.56
N THR A 37 -3.42 14.07 -6.70
CA THR A 37 -2.64 14.44 -7.89
C THR A 37 -3.11 15.78 -8.47
N ALA A 38 -4.41 16.07 -8.43
CA ALA A 38 -4.98 17.35 -8.82
C ALA A 38 -4.55 18.48 -7.89
N ASP A 39 -4.60 18.24 -6.59
CA ASP A 39 -4.21 19.22 -5.57
C ASP A 39 -2.69 19.50 -5.60
N LEU A 40 -1.86 18.50 -5.92
CA LEU A 40 -0.39 18.63 -5.93
C LEU A 40 0.20 19.17 -7.24
N PHE A 41 -0.44 18.93 -8.38
CA PHE A 41 0.14 19.28 -9.69
C PHE A 41 -0.71 20.24 -10.52
N GLY A 42 -1.88 20.62 -10.02
CA GLY A 42 -2.83 21.51 -10.69
C GLY A 42 -3.57 20.83 -11.84
N ASN A 43 -4.86 21.17 -12.02
CA ASN A 43 -5.78 20.55 -12.99
C ASN A 43 -5.25 20.46 -14.43
N LYS A 44 -4.32 21.33 -14.83
CA LYS A 44 -3.78 21.40 -16.20
C LYS A 44 -2.80 20.26 -16.53
N ASN A 45 -2.13 19.68 -15.53
CA ASN A 45 -1.09 18.64 -15.72
C ASN A 45 -1.44 17.30 -15.05
N VAL A 46 -2.64 17.17 -14.46
CA VAL A 46 -3.11 15.95 -13.77
C VAL A 46 -3.05 14.72 -14.66
N GLY A 47 -3.46 14.81 -15.92
CA GLY A 47 -3.51 13.65 -16.82
C GLY A 47 -2.13 13.01 -17.03
N ALA A 48 -1.08 13.82 -17.21
CA ALA A 48 0.28 13.33 -17.40
C ALA A 48 0.91 12.81 -16.09
N ASN A 49 0.67 13.50 -14.98
CA ASN A 49 1.27 13.15 -13.68
C ASN A 49 0.56 11.97 -13.00
N TYR A 50 -0.76 11.84 -13.19
CA TYR A 50 -1.51 10.68 -12.70
C TYR A 50 -1.07 9.39 -13.39
N GLY A 51 -0.64 9.46 -14.66
CA GLY A 51 -0.02 8.33 -15.35
C GLY A 51 1.21 7.77 -14.62
N TRP A 52 2.05 8.64 -14.05
CA TRP A 52 3.20 8.23 -13.25
C TRP A 52 2.78 7.60 -11.91
N VAL A 53 1.78 8.18 -11.24
CA VAL A 53 1.20 7.60 -10.02
C VAL A 53 0.63 6.21 -10.31
N PHE A 54 -0.13 6.07 -11.39
CA PHE A 54 -0.70 4.78 -11.80
C PHE A 54 0.37 3.76 -12.21
N THR A 55 1.45 4.20 -12.84
CA THR A 55 2.59 3.33 -13.15
C THR A 55 3.24 2.80 -11.87
N SER A 56 3.44 3.65 -10.85
CA SER A 56 3.97 3.21 -9.56
C SER A 56 3.07 2.17 -8.88
N TYR A 57 1.75 2.32 -9.00
CA TYR A 57 0.78 1.34 -8.52
C TYR A 57 0.92 0.00 -9.26
N GLY A 58 1.11 0.03 -10.58
CA GLY A 58 1.40 -1.17 -11.38
C GLY A 58 2.67 -1.90 -10.94
N VAL A 59 3.75 -1.16 -10.67
CA VAL A 59 5.00 -1.74 -10.15
C VAL A 59 4.76 -2.38 -8.78
N GLY A 60 4.04 -1.71 -7.87
CA GLY A 60 3.67 -2.27 -6.57
C GLY A 60 2.84 -3.56 -6.69
N GLY A 61 1.92 -3.61 -7.66
CA GLY A 61 1.10 -4.77 -7.98
C GLY A 61 1.89 -5.98 -8.51
N ILE A 62 3.10 -5.77 -9.05
CA ILE A 62 4.01 -6.84 -9.48
C ILE A 62 4.93 -7.26 -8.34
N VAL A 63 5.53 -6.29 -7.64
CA VAL A 63 6.51 -6.54 -6.58
C VAL A 63 5.87 -7.26 -5.38
N GLY A 64 4.64 -6.90 -5.00
CA GLY A 64 3.93 -7.51 -3.87
C GLY A 64 3.75 -9.03 -4.00
N PRO A 65 3.13 -9.54 -5.09
CA PRO A 65 2.96 -10.97 -5.32
C PRO A 65 4.28 -11.73 -5.45
N ILE A 66 5.31 -11.14 -6.08
CA ILE A 66 6.63 -11.78 -6.21
C ILE A 66 7.26 -11.98 -4.83
N LEU A 67 7.24 -10.95 -3.97
CA LEU A 67 7.74 -11.05 -2.60
C LEU A 67 6.91 -12.07 -1.80
N GLY A 68 5.58 -12.02 -1.88
CA GLY A 68 4.70 -12.96 -1.20
C GLY A 68 4.92 -14.42 -1.64
N GLY A 69 5.12 -14.66 -2.94
CA GLY A 69 5.43 -15.98 -3.49
C GLY A 69 6.79 -16.49 -3.03
N TYR A 70 7.84 -15.66 -3.16
CA TYR A 70 9.19 -16.02 -2.74
C TYR A 70 9.26 -16.39 -1.25
N PHE A 71 8.70 -15.54 -0.37
CA PHE A 71 8.69 -15.82 1.07
C PHE A 71 7.72 -16.95 1.44
N GLY A 72 6.65 -17.16 0.68
CA GLY A 72 5.76 -18.31 0.82
C GLY A 72 6.44 -19.63 0.49
N ASP A 73 7.29 -19.66 -0.54
CA ASP A 73 8.07 -20.84 -0.92
C ASP A 73 9.21 -21.10 0.08
N VAL A 74 9.87 -20.05 0.58
CA VAL A 74 10.85 -20.16 1.69
C VAL A 74 10.19 -20.69 2.96
N ALA A 75 8.97 -20.25 3.28
CA ALA A 75 8.20 -20.74 4.43
C ALA A 75 7.88 -22.24 4.31
N LYS A 76 7.47 -22.70 3.12
CA LYS A 76 7.21 -24.11 2.84
C LYS A 76 8.49 -24.95 2.93
N ALA A 77 9.60 -24.47 2.38
CA ALA A 77 10.88 -25.18 2.37
C ALA A 77 11.50 -25.29 3.78
N SER A 78 11.33 -24.27 4.62
CA SER A 78 11.94 -24.21 5.96
C SER A 78 11.05 -24.80 7.06
N GLY A 79 9.78 -25.12 6.76
CA GLY A 79 8.78 -25.55 7.74
C GLY A 79 8.40 -24.49 8.78
N GLN A 80 8.95 -23.27 8.68
CA GLN A 80 8.73 -22.18 9.63
C GLN A 80 7.69 -21.20 9.07
N LEU A 81 6.50 -21.19 9.68
CA LEU A 81 5.42 -20.27 9.35
C LEU A 81 5.81 -18.79 9.55
N GLN A 82 6.87 -18.52 10.33
CA GLN A 82 7.39 -17.18 10.58
C GLN A 82 7.98 -16.50 9.33
N ALA A 83 8.36 -17.23 8.29
CA ALA A 83 8.81 -16.60 7.04
C ALA A 83 7.70 -15.76 6.36
N TRP A 84 6.42 -16.04 6.65
CA TRP A 84 5.30 -15.20 6.22
C TRP A 84 5.24 -13.85 6.92
N LEU A 85 5.87 -13.67 8.09
CA LEU A 85 5.93 -12.36 8.77
C LEU A 85 6.78 -11.35 8.00
N VAL A 86 7.80 -11.81 7.28
CA VAL A 86 8.75 -10.94 6.56
C VAL A 86 8.04 -10.04 5.53
N PRO A 87 7.22 -10.55 4.59
CA PRO A 87 6.50 -9.69 3.65
C PRO A 87 5.53 -8.71 4.35
N PHE A 88 4.88 -9.11 5.45
CA PHE A 88 4.01 -8.21 6.21
C PHE A 88 4.79 -7.09 6.93
N LEU A 89 5.98 -7.39 7.44
CA LEU A 89 6.87 -6.40 8.06
C LEU A 89 7.45 -5.43 7.01
N VAL A 90 7.86 -5.94 5.85
CA VAL A 90 8.31 -5.10 4.72
C VAL A 90 7.19 -4.17 4.28
N ALA A 91 5.95 -4.68 4.13
CA ALA A 91 4.79 -3.86 3.82
C ALA A 91 4.50 -2.81 4.91
N ALA A 92 4.60 -3.19 6.19
CA ALA A 92 4.42 -2.26 7.30
C ALA A 92 5.47 -1.14 7.29
N GLY A 93 6.74 -1.47 7.04
CA GLY A 93 7.82 -0.50 6.89
C GLY A 93 7.60 0.44 5.70
N ALA A 94 7.20 -0.10 4.55
CA ALA A 94 6.87 0.69 3.37
C ALA A 94 5.69 1.66 3.64
N CYS A 95 4.62 1.20 4.31
CA CYS A 95 3.51 2.06 4.71
C CYS A 95 3.94 3.17 5.67
N PHE A 96 4.84 2.87 6.61
CA PHE A 96 5.34 3.87 7.55
C PHE A 96 6.16 4.94 6.84
N VAL A 97 7.08 4.54 5.96
CA VAL A 97 7.86 5.48 5.11
C VAL A 97 6.93 6.31 4.23
N ALA A 98 5.93 5.68 3.59
CA ALA A 98 4.95 6.39 2.77
C ALA A 98 4.15 7.41 3.59
N THR A 99 3.79 7.09 4.84
CA THR A 99 3.10 8.01 5.74
C THR A 99 3.99 9.19 6.12
N LEU A 100 5.28 8.95 6.41
CA LEU A 100 6.23 10.03 6.69
C LEU A 100 6.42 10.95 5.47
N LEU A 101 6.54 10.38 4.27
CA LEU A 101 6.61 11.14 3.04
C LEU A 101 5.32 11.93 2.79
N ALA A 102 4.16 11.33 3.02
CA ALA A 102 2.86 12.01 2.88
C ALA A 102 2.70 13.19 3.84
N ILE A 103 3.22 13.08 5.07
CA ILE A 103 3.22 14.20 6.04
C ILE A 103 4.24 15.28 5.64
N ALA A 104 5.40 14.88 5.13
CA ALA A 104 6.45 15.81 4.69
C ALA A 104 6.10 16.54 3.38
N LEU A 105 5.25 15.94 2.54
CA LEU A 105 4.73 16.56 1.34
C LEU A 105 3.79 17.71 1.72
N GLN A 106 4.27 18.93 1.52
CA GLN A 106 3.43 20.12 1.61
C GLN A 106 2.70 20.31 0.27
N PRO A 107 1.37 20.48 0.25
CA PRO A 107 0.69 20.83 -0.98
C PRO A 107 1.22 22.16 -1.51
N PRO A 108 1.54 22.26 -2.82
CA PRO A 108 2.00 23.50 -3.41
C PRO A 108 0.95 24.57 -3.17
N ARG A 109 1.40 25.72 -2.67
CA ARG A 109 0.58 26.89 -2.40
C ARG A 109 -0.31 27.16 -3.61
N GLU A 110 -1.63 27.11 -3.44
CA GLU A 110 -2.60 27.45 -4.48
C GLU A 110 -2.21 28.80 -5.11
N GLU A 111 -1.78 28.78 -6.36
CA GLU A 111 -1.75 30.00 -7.16
C GLU A 111 -3.17 30.24 -7.64
N LYS A 112 -3.91 31.03 -6.84
CA LYS A 112 -5.21 31.60 -7.22
C LYS A 112 -5.05 32.29 -8.58
N SER A 113 -5.67 31.74 -9.62
CA SER A 113 -5.95 32.46 -10.86
C SER A 113 -7.44 32.66 -11.03
#